data_AF-A0A1V8U8T7-F1
#
_entry.id   AF-A0A1V8U8T7-F1
#
_cell.length_a   1.000
_cell.length_b   1.000
_cell.length_c   1.000
_cell.angle_alpha   90.00
_cell.angle_beta   90.00
_cell.angle_gamma   90.00
#
_symmetry.space_group_name_H-M   'P 1'
#
loop_
_entity.id
_entity.type
_entity.pdbx_description
1 polymer ?
#
loop_
_entity_poly.entity_id
_entity_poly.type
_entity_poly.pdbx_seq_one_letter_code
_entity_poly.pdbx_strand_id
1 'polypeptide(L)'
;MKETFTMKILERECSDYAIKLRSYRKLYSDRSVVKNLDIVNELAGHSGCVNALSWSRSGNLLASGSDDQHLNIHRYQAPDGDKQFQLATTVATGHRANIFSVKFMPHSQDRTVITAAGDNEVRVFDL
;
A
#
# COMPACT_ATOMS: atom_id res chain seq x y z
N MET A 1 -31.48 6.55 18.65
CA MET A 1 -31.16 7.35 17.44
C MET A 1 -29.93 6.68 16.84
N LYS A 2 -30.01 6.11 15.62
CA LYS A 2 -28.92 5.26 15.08
C LYS A 2 -27.77 6.15 14.60
N GLU A 3 -26.58 5.95 15.16
CA GLU A 3 -25.35 6.58 14.67
C GLU A 3 -25.09 6.17 13.22
N THR A 4 -25.00 7.16 12.33
CA THR A 4 -24.67 6.97 10.91
C THR A 4 -23.15 6.85 10.74
N PHE A 5 -22.72 6.04 9.77
CA PHE A 5 -21.32 5.76 9.42
C PHE A 5 -20.45 7.04 9.32
N THR A 6 -21.01 8.12 8.77
CA THR A 6 -20.35 9.41 8.62
C THR A 6 -19.98 10.07 9.96
N MET A 7 -20.78 9.88 11.01
CA MET A 7 -20.48 10.42 12.34
C MET A 7 -19.26 9.73 12.97
N LYS A 8 -19.09 8.43 12.72
CA LYS A 8 -17.94 7.67 13.24
C LYS A 8 -16.62 8.07 12.56
N ILE A 9 -16.68 8.39 11.27
CA ILE A 9 -15.52 8.93 10.54
C ILE A 9 -15.19 10.33 11.05
N LEU A 10 -16.18 11.19 11.25
CA LEU A 10 -15.97 12.55 11.74
C LEU A 10 -15.34 12.56 13.14
N GLU A 11 -15.80 11.71 14.05
CA GLU A 11 -15.20 11.58 15.40
C GLU A 11 -13.74 11.10 15.36
N ARG A 12 -13.40 10.20 14.42
CA ARG A 12 -12.02 9.75 14.19
C ARG A 12 -11.14 10.92 13.77
N GLU A 13 -11.55 11.69 12.78
CA GLU A 13 -10.74 12.76 12.20
C GLU A 13 -10.65 14.00 13.12
N CYS A 14 -11.71 14.33 13.87
CA CYS A 14 -11.74 15.50 14.74
C CYS A 14 -11.11 15.29 16.12
N SER A 15 -11.02 14.05 16.62
CA SER A 15 -10.38 13.78 17.92
C SER A 15 -8.85 13.91 17.89
N ASP A 16 -8.23 14.03 16.71
CA ASP A 16 -6.78 13.93 16.52
C ASP A 16 -6.00 15.25 16.60
N TYR A 17 -6.66 16.38 16.88
CA TYR A 17 -5.96 17.67 16.96
C TYR A 17 -4.95 17.77 18.13
N ALA A 18 -4.99 16.84 19.10
CA ALA A 18 -4.12 16.84 20.28
C ALA A 18 -2.97 15.81 20.25
N ILE A 19 -2.96 14.83 19.33
CA ILE A 19 -1.94 13.75 19.32
C ILE A 19 -0.79 14.12 18.37
N LYS A 20 -0.17 15.29 18.57
CA LYS A 20 1.13 15.57 17.95
C LYS A 20 2.24 14.84 18.70
N LEU A 21 2.76 13.80 18.05
CA LEU A 21 4.16 13.31 18.07
C LEU A 21 4.66 12.44 19.23
N ARG A 22 3.87 12.04 20.24
CA ARG A 22 4.37 11.17 21.34
C ARG A 22 3.91 9.70 21.35
N SER A 23 3.01 9.27 20.46
CA SER A 23 2.23 8.04 20.71
C SER A 23 2.33 6.92 19.67
N TYR A 24 3.32 6.91 18.77
CA TYR A 24 3.46 5.80 17.81
C TYR A 24 3.69 4.42 18.45
N ARG A 25 4.23 4.36 19.67
CA ARG A 25 4.44 3.09 20.40
C ARG A 25 3.17 2.46 20.99
N LYS A 26 2.06 3.19 21.05
CA LYS A 26 0.82 2.72 21.72
C LYS A 26 -0.28 2.25 20.76
N LEU A 27 -0.18 2.55 19.46
CA LEU A 27 -1.21 2.20 18.48
C LEU A 27 -1.37 0.69 18.29
N TYR A 28 -0.26 -0.07 18.29
CA TYR A 28 -0.31 -1.52 18.08
C TYR A 28 -0.78 -2.31 19.31
N SER A 29 -0.79 -1.71 20.51
CA SER A 29 -1.29 -2.33 21.75
C SER A 29 -2.67 -1.83 22.17
N ASP A 30 -3.21 -0.83 21.47
CA ASP A 30 -4.53 -0.31 21.74
C ASP A 30 -5.59 -1.26 21.18
N ARG A 31 -6.35 -1.87 22.09
CA ARG A 31 -7.41 -2.83 21.78
C ARG A 31 -8.53 -2.21 20.93
N SER A 32 -8.69 -0.88 20.94
CA SER A 32 -9.66 -0.19 20.09
C SER A 32 -9.26 -0.20 18.61
N VAL A 33 -7.97 -0.01 18.31
CA VAL A 33 -7.44 -0.04 16.94
C VAL A 33 -7.62 -1.42 16.32
N VAL A 34 -7.32 -2.48 17.09
CA VAL A 34 -7.52 -3.88 16.63
C VAL A 34 -8.99 -4.20 16.40
N LYS A 35 -9.90 -3.68 17.24
CA LYS A 35 -11.35 -3.86 17.06
C LYS A 35 -11.90 -3.15 15.82
N ASN A 36 -11.25 -2.07 15.40
CA ASN A 36 -11.64 -1.27 14.24
C ASN A 36 -10.88 -1.69 12.97
N LEU A 37 -10.14 -2.80 12.99
CA LEU A 37 -9.46 -3.31 11.82
C LEU A 37 -10.48 -3.88 10.85
N ASP A 38 -10.62 -3.23 9.71
CA ASP A 38 -11.58 -3.59 8.66
C ASP A 38 -10.96 -3.39 7.27
N ILE A 39 -11.56 -4.00 6.26
CA ILE A 39 -11.14 -3.84 4.87
C ILE A 39 -11.61 -2.46 4.39
N VAL A 40 -10.66 -1.55 4.17
CA VAL A 40 -10.96 -0.17 3.72
C VAL A 40 -10.86 0.00 2.20
N ASN A 41 -10.08 -0.84 1.51
CA ASN A 41 -9.91 -0.83 0.06
C ASN A 41 -9.51 -2.23 -0.44
N GLU A 42 -10.03 -2.62 -1.60
CA GLU A 42 -9.60 -3.81 -2.34
C GLU A 42 -9.01 -3.38 -3.68
N LEU A 43 -7.76 -3.77 -3.94
CA LEU A 43 -7.01 -3.37 -5.14
C LEU A 43 -6.99 -4.51 -6.15
N ALA A 44 -7.82 -4.41 -7.18
CA ALA A 44 -7.80 -5.35 -8.29
C ALA A 44 -6.62 -5.08 -9.25
N GLY A 45 -6.14 -6.12 -9.92
CA GLY A 45 -5.15 -5.99 -11.00
C GLY A 45 -4.21 -7.18 -11.14
N HIS A 46 -4.04 -7.98 -10.10
CA HIS A 46 -3.26 -9.23 -10.18
C HIS A 46 -4.16 -10.41 -10.51
N SER A 47 -3.59 -11.39 -11.22
CA SER A 47 -4.24 -12.67 -11.56
C SER A 47 -3.71 -13.86 -10.74
N GLY A 48 -2.70 -13.63 -9.90
CA GLY A 48 -2.13 -14.60 -8.98
C GLY A 48 -1.98 -14.06 -7.55
N CYS A 49 -1.45 -14.88 -6.64
CA CYS A 49 -1.20 -14.48 -5.26
C CYS A 49 -0.30 -13.23 -5.21
N VAL A 50 -0.65 -12.26 -4.36
CA VAL A 50 0.19 -11.08 -4.09
C VAL A 50 1.12 -11.43 -2.93
N ASN A 51 2.41 -11.55 -3.21
CA ASN A 51 3.38 -12.00 -2.20
C ASN A 51 4.17 -10.85 -1.58
N ALA A 52 4.26 -9.72 -2.27
CA ALA A 52 5.14 -8.62 -1.89
C ALA A 52 4.46 -7.28 -2.06
N LEU A 53 4.67 -6.39 -1.08
CA LEU A 53 4.21 -5.00 -1.09
C LEU A 53 5.34 -4.08 -0.68
N SER A 54 5.43 -2.91 -1.30
CA SER A 54 6.34 -1.83 -0.90
C SER A 54 5.71 -0.48 -1.14
N TRP A 55 5.71 0.36 -0.10
CA TRP A 55 5.41 1.78 -0.25
C TRP A 55 6.64 2.54 -0.73
N SER A 56 6.39 3.58 -1.51
CA SER A 56 7.38 4.59 -1.87
C SER A 56 7.66 5.52 -0.69
N ARG A 57 8.80 6.20 -0.67
CA ARG A 57 9.17 7.04 0.49
C ARG A 57 8.30 8.29 0.58
N SER A 58 7.76 8.78 -0.54
CA SER A 58 6.76 9.85 -0.52
C SER A 58 5.39 9.42 0.01
N GLY A 59 5.10 8.11 0.05
CA GLY A 59 3.78 7.59 0.42
C GLY A 59 2.72 7.72 -0.67
N ASN A 60 3.10 8.15 -1.87
CA ASN A 60 2.17 8.36 -2.98
C ASN A 60 2.01 7.12 -3.87
N LEU A 61 2.95 6.17 -3.81
CA LEU A 61 2.93 4.96 -4.63
C LEU A 61 3.02 3.71 -3.75
N LEU A 62 2.21 2.71 -4.11
CA LEU A 62 2.25 1.37 -3.56
C LEU A 62 2.56 0.38 -4.69
N ALA A 63 3.66 -0.35 -4.56
CA ALA A 63 4.03 -1.41 -5.48
C ALA A 63 3.63 -2.78 -4.93
N SER A 64 3.05 -3.63 -5.77
CA SER A 64 2.68 -5.00 -5.46
C SER A 64 3.26 -5.97 -6.49
N GLY A 65 3.85 -7.07 -6.01
CA GLY A 65 4.40 -8.15 -6.85
C GLY A 65 3.66 -9.46 -6.62
N SER A 66 3.46 -10.22 -7.69
CA SER A 66 2.59 -11.40 -7.70
C SER A 66 3.20 -12.63 -8.40
N ASP A 67 2.58 -13.79 -8.18
CA ASP A 67 2.80 -15.04 -8.91
C ASP A 67 2.54 -14.90 -10.42
N ASP A 68 1.72 -13.92 -10.83
CA ASP A 68 1.46 -13.64 -12.24
C ASP A 68 2.65 -13.02 -12.99
N GLN A 69 3.80 -12.84 -12.33
CA GLN A 69 5.03 -12.26 -12.88
C GLN A 69 4.91 -10.77 -13.25
N HIS A 70 3.87 -10.09 -12.76
CA HIS A 70 3.66 -8.66 -12.95
C HIS A 70 3.91 -7.87 -11.68
N LEU A 71 4.31 -6.62 -11.88
CA LEU A 71 4.43 -5.60 -10.86
C LEU A 71 3.33 -4.57 -11.11
N ASN A 72 2.42 -4.42 -10.15
CA ASN A 72 1.41 -3.36 -10.21
C ASN A 72 1.83 -2.18 -9.34
N ILE A 73 1.68 -0.97 -9.88
CA ILE A 73 1.91 0.28 -9.15
C ILE A 73 0.57 0.98 -8.99
N HIS A 74 0.19 1.20 -7.73
CA HIS A 74 -1.00 1.96 -7.36
C HIS A 74 -0.60 3.34 -6.88
N ARG A 75 -1.31 4.36 -7.35
CA ARG A 75 -1.21 5.72 -6.84
C ARG A 75 -2.22 5.91 -5.70
N TYR A 76 -1.75 6.40 -4.57
CA TYR A 76 -2.58 6.83 -3.47
C TYR A 76 -3.00 8.29 -3.67
N GLN A 77 -4.30 8.57 -3.55
CA GLN A 77 -4.90 9.89 -3.55
C GLN A 77 -5.53 10.16 -2.19
N ALA A 78 -5.54 11.43 -1.77
CA ALA A 78 -6.02 11.85 -0.45
C ALA A 78 -7.49 11.44 -0.19
N PRO A 79 -7.92 11.39 1.08
CA PRO A 79 -9.19 10.77 1.50
C PRO A 79 -10.46 11.41 0.93
N ASP A 80 -10.38 12.61 0.36
CA ASP A 80 -11.52 13.35 -0.20
C ASP A 80 -12.03 12.78 -1.54
N GLY A 81 -11.36 11.79 -2.11
CA GLY A 81 -11.79 11.12 -3.33
C GLY A 81 -12.55 9.80 -3.08
N ASP A 82 -13.54 9.51 -3.91
CA ASP A 82 -14.28 8.23 -3.95
C ASP A 82 -13.37 6.99 -4.17
N LYS A 83 -12.14 7.20 -4.67
CA LYS A 83 -11.14 6.14 -4.88
C LYS A 83 -9.78 6.56 -4.36
N GLN A 84 -9.44 6.11 -3.15
CA GLN A 84 -8.16 6.39 -2.50
C GLN A 84 -6.97 5.76 -3.24
N PHE A 85 -7.20 4.67 -3.97
CA PHE A 85 -6.17 3.98 -4.72
C PHE A 85 -6.59 3.80 -6.18
N GLN A 86 -5.66 4.08 -7.07
CA GLN A 86 -5.84 3.89 -8.50
C GLN A 86 -4.66 3.10 -9.06
N LEU A 87 -4.94 2.06 -9.84
CA LEU A 87 -3.90 1.35 -10.60
C LEU A 87 -3.30 2.33 -11.63
N ALA A 88 -2.04 2.71 -11.42
CA ALA A 88 -1.33 3.65 -12.27
C ALA A 88 -0.68 2.92 -13.45
N THR A 89 -0.06 1.77 -13.21
CA THR A 89 0.53 0.95 -14.27
C THR A 89 0.71 -0.50 -13.81
N THR A 90 0.80 -1.40 -14.80
CA THR A 90 1.15 -2.80 -14.66
C THR A 90 2.36 -3.08 -15.53
N VAL A 91 3.44 -3.57 -14.92
CA VAL A 91 4.71 -3.84 -15.58
C VAL A 91 4.91 -5.35 -15.68
N ALA A 92 5.01 -5.86 -16.90
CA ALA A 92 5.46 -7.22 -17.14
C ALA A 92 6.97 -7.30 -16.81
N THR A 93 7.29 -7.94 -15.69
CA THR A 93 8.67 -7.92 -15.15
C THR A 93 9.65 -8.78 -15.95
N GLY A 94 9.14 -9.66 -16.81
CA GLY A 94 9.90 -10.70 -17.50
C GLY A 94 10.33 -11.86 -16.60
N HIS A 95 9.88 -11.90 -15.33
CA HIS A 95 10.26 -12.98 -14.42
C HIS A 95 9.63 -14.28 -14.88
N ARG A 96 10.36 -15.39 -14.73
CA ARG A 96 9.89 -16.72 -15.12
C ARG A 96 9.26 -17.49 -13.95
N ALA A 97 9.25 -16.87 -12.77
CA ALA A 97 8.72 -17.43 -11.54
C ALA A 97 8.14 -16.31 -10.66
N ASN A 98 7.55 -16.72 -9.54
CA ASN A 98 6.81 -15.87 -8.62
C ASN A 98 7.69 -14.76 -8.05
N ILE A 99 7.16 -13.54 -8.01
CA ILE A 99 7.83 -12.40 -7.37
C ILE A 99 7.63 -12.54 -5.86
N PHE A 100 8.72 -12.59 -5.11
CA PHE A 100 8.71 -12.73 -3.65
C PHE A 100 9.08 -11.44 -2.92
N SER A 101 9.70 -10.48 -3.60
CA SER A 101 10.09 -9.21 -3.00
C SER A 101 10.02 -8.08 -4.01
N VAL A 102 9.55 -6.94 -3.53
CA VAL A 102 9.50 -5.66 -4.24
C VAL A 102 10.00 -4.58 -3.29
N LYS A 103 10.86 -3.67 -3.78
CA LYS A 103 11.34 -2.52 -3.01
C LYS A 103 11.51 -1.29 -3.90
N PHE A 104 11.02 -0.15 -3.42
CA PHE A 104 11.44 1.15 -3.96
C PHE A 104 12.88 1.45 -3.54
N MET A 105 13.71 1.89 -4.48
CA MET A 105 15.08 2.27 -4.19
C MET A 105 15.10 3.59 -3.38
N PRO A 106 15.74 3.64 -2.20
CA PRO A 106 15.84 4.87 -1.44
C PRO A 106 16.68 5.90 -2.21
N HIS A 107 16.37 7.18 -2.03
CA HIS A 107 17.06 8.31 -2.69
C HIS A 107 16.93 8.35 -4.23
N SER A 108 16.02 7.56 -4.81
CA SER A 108 15.71 7.57 -6.26
C SER A 108 14.52 8.46 -6.63
N GLN A 109 13.99 9.25 -5.69
CA GLN A 109 12.75 10.03 -5.87
C GLN A 109 11.55 9.17 -6.30
N ASP A 110 11.48 7.94 -5.77
CA ASP A 110 10.43 6.94 -6.06
C ASP A 110 10.36 6.51 -7.54
N ARG A 111 11.42 6.79 -8.31
CA ARG A 111 11.52 6.47 -9.73
C ARG A 111 12.01 5.04 -9.98
N THR A 112 12.75 4.46 -9.03
CA THR A 112 13.34 3.12 -9.25
C THR A 112 12.72 2.08 -8.34
N VAL A 113 12.31 0.95 -8.92
CA VAL A 113 11.78 -0.22 -8.21
C VAL A 113 12.61 -1.45 -8.53
N ILE A 114 12.83 -2.29 -7.52
CA ILE A 114 13.60 -3.52 -7.62
C ILE A 114 12.69 -4.69 -7.27
N THR A 115 12.70 -5.74 -8.09
CA THR A 115 11.98 -6.99 -7.84
C THR A 115 12.93 -8.15 -7.74
N ALA A 116 12.59 -9.14 -6.91
CA ALA A 116 13.29 -10.41 -6.83
C ALA A 116 12.27 -11.56 -6.88
N ALA A 117 12.58 -12.58 -7.66
CA ALA A 117 11.68 -13.70 -7.92
C ALA A 117 12.37 -15.06 -7.75
N GLY A 118 11.56 -16.11 -7.78
CA GLY A 118 12.04 -17.50 -7.70
C GLY A 118 12.82 -17.99 -8.93
N ASP A 119 13.06 -17.13 -9.92
CA ASP A 119 13.87 -17.44 -11.12
C ASP A 119 15.36 -17.13 -10.91
N ASN A 120 15.75 -16.84 -9.65
CA ASN A 120 17.10 -16.49 -9.23
C ASN A 120 17.61 -15.16 -9.81
N GLU A 121 16.73 -14.33 -10.36
CA GLU A 121 17.08 -13.03 -10.91
C GLU A 121 16.53 -11.89 -10.05
N VAL A 122 17.25 -10.77 -10.07
CA VAL A 122 16.82 -9.48 -9.53
C VAL A 122 16.73 -8.52 -10.69
N ARG A 123 15.61 -7.81 -10.82
CA ARG A 123 15.40 -6.84 -11.90
C ARG A 123 15.12 -5.46 -11.34
N VAL A 124 15.60 -4.46 -12.07
CA VAL A 124 15.51 -3.04 -11.72
C VAL A 124 14.70 -2.34 -12.80
N PHE A 125 13.71 -1.57 -12.38
CA PHE A 125 12.78 -0.85 -13.24
C PHE A 125 12.84 0.64 -12.95
N ASP A 126 12.79 1.43 -14.01
CA ASP A 126 12.60 2.87 -13.97
C ASP A 126 11.12 3.17 -14.27
N LEU A 127 10.43 3.84 -13.35
CA LEU A 127 8.99 4.16 -13.38
C LEU A 127 8.70 5.53 -14.02
#